data_AF-A0A917HVV3-F1
#
_entry.id   AF-A0A917HVV3-F1
#
_cell.length_a   1.000
_cell.length_b   1.000
_cell.length_c   1.000
_cell.angle_alpha   90.00
_cell.angle_beta   90.00
_cell.angle_gamma   90.00
#
_symmetry.space_group_name_H-M   'P 1'
#
loop_
_entity.id
_entity.type
_entity.pdbx_description
1 polymer ?
#
loop_
_entity_poly.entity_id
_entity_poly.type
_entity_poly.pdbx_seq_one_letter_code
_entity_poly.pdbx_strand_id
1 'polypeptide(L)'
;MSNSISILSKEEELEVVAAIKTAEANTSGEIRVHIEKSTTLKHYDRALELFEQLEMFKTEQRNGVLIYVATEDRQFVICGDQGIDAVVSDDFWDTTRDEIATHFKQGHFKEGLVAGILHAGHQLKQFFPWQKDDTNELSNELSKG
;
A
#
# COMPACT_ATOMS: atom_id res chain seq x y z
N MET A 1 8.35 -15.01 23.90
CA MET A 1 9.08 -13.96 23.17
C MET A 1 8.05 -13.28 22.28
N SER A 2 7.56 -12.13 22.71
CA SER A 2 6.53 -11.40 21.98
C SER A 2 7.22 -10.66 20.83
N ASN A 3 7.17 -11.25 19.62
CA ASN A 3 7.55 -10.59 18.37
C ASN A 3 6.52 -9.49 18.06
N SER A 4 6.52 -8.41 18.82
CA SER A 4 5.77 -7.20 18.49
C SER A 4 6.54 -6.47 17.38
N ILE A 5 6.44 -7.01 16.15
CA ILE A 5 6.98 -6.44 14.90
C ILE A 5 6.10 -5.27 14.42
N SER A 6 4.90 -5.11 14.99
CA SER A 6 3.90 -4.18 14.51
C SER A 6 3.97 -2.85 15.26
N ILE A 7 4.19 -1.77 14.53
CA ILE A 7 3.90 -0.39 14.95
C ILE A 7 2.39 -0.17 15.20
N LEU A 8 1.56 -1.14 14.80
CA LEU A 8 0.12 -1.14 14.91
C LEU A 8 -0.32 -2.13 15.99
N SER A 9 -1.33 -1.78 16.76
CA SER A 9 -2.10 -2.74 17.55
C SER A 9 -2.92 -3.68 16.64
N LYS A 10 -3.46 -4.75 17.20
CA LYS A 10 -4.35 -5.64 16.42
C LYS A 10 -5.61 -4.92 15.94
N GLU A 11 -6.14 -4.01 16.77
CA GLU A 11 -7.28 -3.18 16.42
C GLU A 11 -6.93 -2.23 15.27
N GLU A 12 -5.75 -1.62 15.31
CA GLU A 12 -5.26 -0.74 14.25
C GLU A 12 -5.01 -1.48 12.93
N GLU A 13 -4.50 -2.71 12.99
CA GLU A 13 -4.36 -3.56 11.80
C GLU A 13 -5.72 -3.85 11.15
N LEU A 14 -6.76 -4.11 11.94
CA LEU A 14 -8.11 -4.30 11.42
C LEU A 14 -8.66 -3.03 10.76
N GLU A 15 -8.35 -1.86 11.30
CA GLU A 15 -8.72 -0.57 10.69
C GLU A 15 -8.02 -0.36 9.34
N VAL A 16 -6.72 -0.68 9.25
CA VAL A 16 -5.98 -0.60 7.97
C VAL A 16 -6.54 -1.59 6.95
N VAL A 17 -6.83 -2.84 7.34
CA VAL A 17 -7.46 -3.83 6.46
C VAL A 17 -8.86 -3.37 6.01
N ALA A 18 -9.63 -2.71 6.88
CA ALA A 18 -10.93 -2.14 6.52
C ALA A 18 -10.78 -0.99 5.51
N ALA A 19 -9.73 -0.18 5.63
CA ALA A 19 -9.42 0.88 4.67
C ALA A 19 -9.06 0.31 3.28
N ILE A 20 -8.26 -0.76 3.23
CA ILE A 20 -7.92 -1.47 1.97
C ILE A 20 -9.21 -1.92 1.26
N LYS A 21 -10.08 -2.64 1.99
CA LYS A 21 -11.38 -3.08 1.44
C LYS A 21 -12.26 -1.93 0.96
N THR A 22 -12.21 -0.79 1.64
CA THR A 22 -12.97 0.40 1.26
C THR A 22 -12.42 1.04 -0.01
N ALA A 23 -11.09 1.05 -0.18
CA ALA A 23 -10.43 1.53 -1.39
C ALA A 23 -10.75 0.63 -2.59
N GLU A 24 -10.63 -0.68 -2.45
CA GLU A 24 -10.94 -1.68 -3.50
C GLU A 24 -12.42 -1.73 -3.86
N ALA A 25 -13.32 -1.37 -2.95
CA ALA A 25 -14.74 -1.20 -3.29
C ALA A 25 -15.00 0.00 -4.24
N ASN A 26 -13.99 0.84 -4.48
CA ASN A 26 -14.09 2.04 -5.32
C ASN A 26 -13.28 1.94 -6.63
N THR A 27 -12.35 1.00 -6.75
CA THR A 27 -11.41 0.85 -7.86
C THR A 27 -11.18 -0.63 -8.13
N SER A 28 -10.93 -1.05 -9.37
CA SER A 28 -10.47 -2.42 -9.67
C SER A 28 -8.98 -2.63 -9.37
N GLY A 29 -8.37 -1.69 -8.63
CA GLY A 29 -6.94 -1.70 -8.30
C GLY A 29 -6.75 -2.27 -6.91
N GLU A 30 -5.76 -3.13 -6.77
CA GLU A 30 -5.53 -3.92 -5.55
C GLU A 30 -4.44 -3.27 -4.70
N ILE A 31 -4.70 -3.03 -3.42
CA ILE A 31 -3.77 -2.31 -2.54
C ILE A 31 -3.30 -3.21 -1.42
N ARG A 32 -1.98 -3.36 -1.28
CA ARG A 32 -1.37 -4.14 -0.21
C ARG A 32 -0.37 -3.32 0.58
N VAL A 33 -0.28 -3.62 1.87
CA VAL A 33 0.70 -3.00 2.77
C VAL A 33 1.64 -4.08 3.31
N HIS A 34 2.95 -3.79 3.26
CA HIS A 34 3.99 -4.60 3.88
C HIS A 34 4.75 -3.78 4.93
N ILE A 35 4.93 -4.34 6.12
CA ILE A 35 5.62 -3.71 7.24
C ILE A 35 6.79 -4.59 7.68
N GLU A 36 7.99 -4.05 7.66
CA GLU A 36 9.18 -4.69 8.25
C GLU A 36 9.95 -3.68 9.12
N LYS A 37 10.94 -4.18 9.87
CA LYS A 37 11.74 -3.34 10.77
C LYS A 37 12.68 -2.42 10.00
N SER A 38 13.56 -3.00 9.20
CA SER A 38 14.58 -2.30 8.43
C SER A 38 15.05 -3.20 7.31
N THR A 39 15.75 -2.61 6.35
CA THR A 39 16.40 -3.34 5.27
C THR A 39 17.84 -2.89 5.08
N THR A 40 18.69 -3.81 4.60
CA THR A 40 20.07 -3.48 4.19
C THR A 40 20.14 -3.02 2.73
N LEU A 41 19.09 -3.27 1.96
CA LEU A 41 18.94 -2.79 0.59
C LEU A 41 18.47 -1.34 0.59
N LYS A 42 18.47 -0.70 -0.59
CA LYS A 42 17.71 0.55 -0.73
C LYS A 42 16.22 0.23 -0.60
N HIS A 43 15.47 1.07 0.10
CA HIS A 43 14.04 0.86 0.36
C HIS A 43 13.22 0.60 -0.89
N TYR A 44 13.55 1.28 -2.01
CA TYR A 44 12.89 1.05 -3.29
C TYR A 44 13.21 -0.34 -3.87
N ASP A 45 14.48 -0.75 -3.88
CA ASP A 45 14.88 -2.07 -4.37
C ASP A 45 14.24 -3.18 -3.52
N ARG A 46 14.12 -2.98 -2.20
CA ARG A 46 13.43 -3.90 -1.29
C ARG A 46 11.94 -3.96 -1.57
N ALA A 47 11.30 -2.82 -1.82
CA ALA A 47 9.89 -2.78 -2.18
C ALA A 47 9.63 -3.53 -3.49
N LEU A 48 10.50 -3.42 -4.49
CA LEU A 48 10.42 -4.21 -5.74
C LEU A 48 10.59 -5.72 -5.50
N GLU A 49 11.55 -6.12 -4.67
CA GLU A 49 11.74 -7.53 -4.30
C GLU A 49 10.47 -8.09 -3.64
N LEU A 50 9.88 -7.33 -2.71
CA LEU A 50 8.63 -7.69 -2.06
C LEU A 50 7.44 -7.70 -3.04
N PHE A 51 7.42 -6.80 -4.00
CA PHE A 51 6.40 -6.76 -5.05
C PHE A 51 6.35 -8.09 -5.82
N GLU A 52 7.52 -8.62 -6.18
CA GLU A 52 7.66 -9.93 -6.83
C GLU A 52 7.31 -11.08 -5.87
N GLN A 53 7.84 -11.08 -4.65
CA GLN A 53 7.61 -12.15 -3.65
C GLN A 53 6.14 -12.28 -3.25
N LEU A 54 5.43 -11.16 -3.17
CA LEU A 54 4.02 -11.09 -2.84
C LEU A 54 3.11 -11.27 -4.06
N GLU A 55 3.71 -11.51 -5.23
CA GLU A 55 3.05 -11.74 -6.51
C GLU A 55 2.06 -10.61 -6.87
N MET A 56 2.38 -9.36 -6.51
CA MET A 56 1.52 -8.18 -6.69
C MET A 56 1.20 -7.89 -8.17
N PHE A 57 1.98 -8.50 -9.08
CA PHE A 57 1.80 -8.44 -10.52
C PHE A 57 0.70 -9.37 -11.07
N LYS A 58 0.11 -10.23 -10.23
CA LYS A 58 -0.98 -11.15 -10.60
C LYS A 58 -2.35 -10.46 -10.53
N THR A 59 -2.46 -9.36 -11.27
CA THR A 59 -3.72 -8.65 -11.50
C THR A 59 -3.97 -8.60 -13.01
N GLU A 60 -5.22 -8.74 -13.44
CA GLU A 60 -5.57 -8.73 -14.87
C GLU A 60 -5.13 -7.43 -15.56
N GLN A 61 -5.26 -6.30 -14.86
CA GLN A 61 -4.98 -4.97 -15.39
C GLN A 61 -3.60 -4.44 -15.02
N ARG A 62 -2.76 -5.24 -14.34
CA ARG A 62 -1.43 -4.81 -13.87
C ARG A 62 -1.52 -3.54 -13.04
N ASN A 63 -2.45 -3.52 -12.08
CA ASN A 63 -2.83 -2.36 -11.28
C ASN A 63 -2.70 -2.61 -9.77
N GLY A 64 -1.80 -3.52 -9.39
CA GLY A 64 -1.44 -3.75 -7.99
C GLY A 64 -0.58 -2.61 -7.43
N VAL A 65 -0.82 -2.25 -6.17
CA VAL A 65 -0.07 -1.22 -5.43
C VAL A 65 0.46 -1.80 -4.13
N LEU A 66 1.76 -1.67 -3.91
CA LEU A 66 2.43 -2.03 -2.67
C LEU A 66 2.85 -0.77 -1.91
N ILE A 67 2.34 -0.62 -0.69
CA ILE A 67 2.85 0.35 0.29
C ILE A 67 3.80 -0.39 1.24
N TYR A 68 5.08 -0.15 1.07
CA TYR A 68 6.15 -0.74 1.88
C TYR A 68 6.55 0.23 2.99
N VAL A 69 6.69 -0.25 4.23
CA VAL A 69 7.08 0.54 5.39
C VAL A 69 8.23 -0.13 6.15
N ALA A 70 9.35 0.59 6.27
CA ALA A 70 10.50 0.24 7.10
C ALA A 70 10.49 1.09 8.38
N THR A 71 10.09 0.48 9.48
CA THR A 71 9.68 1.18 10.70
C THR A 71 10.83 1.77 11.50
N GLU A 72 11.95 1.07 11.62
CA GLU A 72 13.17 1.54 12.29
C GLU A 72 13.90 2.59 11.43
N ASP A 73 13.83 2.46 10.11
CA ASP A 73 14.45 3.40 9.15
C ASP A 73 13.61 4.67 8.97
N ARG A 74 12.34 4.65 9.41
CA ARG A 74 11.34 5.71 9.19
C ARG A 74 11.20 6.08 7.72
N GLN A 75 11.27 5.06 6.85
CA GLN A 75 11.11 5.19 5.41
C GLN A 75 9.88 4.40 4.95
N PHE A 76 9.27 4.85 3.87
CA PHE A 76 8.22 4.11 3.17
C PHE A 76 8.34 4.30 1.67
N VAL A 77 7.78 3.38 0.91
CA VAL A 77 7.77 3.39 -0.55
C VAL A 77 6.38 3.02 -1.03
N ILE A 78 5.91 3.69 -2.07
CA ILE A 78 4.70 3.33 -2.81
C ILE A 78 5.15 2.82 -4.18
N CYS A 79 4.81 1.58 -4.51
CA CYS A 79 5.10 0.96 -5.80
C CYS A 79 3.78 0.60 -6.48
N GLY A 80 3.50 1.20 -7.63
CA GLY A 80 2.46 0.74 -8.55
C GLY A 80 3.03 -0.25 -9.57
N ASP A 81 2.17 -1.10 -10.11
CA ASP A 81 2.52 -1.97 -11.24
C ASP A 81 2.43 -1.21 -12.58
N GLN A 82 2.92 -1.86 -13.64
CA GLN A 82 3.11 -1.29 -14.98
C GLN A 82 1.83 -0.72 -15.61
N GLY A 83 0.65 -1.27 -15.29
CA GLY A 83 -0.62 -0.76 -15.79
C GLY A 83 -0.93 0.62 -15.23
N ILE A 84 -0.60 0.87 -13.96
CA ILE A 84 -0.71 2.20 -13.35
C ILE A 84 0.29 3.17 -13.98
N ASP A 85 1.57 2.78 -14.04
CA ASP A 85 2.63 3.62 -14.62
C ASP A 85 2.36 4.00 -16.08
N ALA A 86 1.62 3.17 -16.83
CA ALA A 86 1.26 3.45 -18.21
C ALA A 86 0.18 4.54 -18.38
N VAL A 87 -0.58 4.86 -17.33
CA VAL A 87 -1.74 5.76 -17.42
C VAL A 87 -1.65 7.00 -16.53
N VAL A 88 -0.77 6.99 -15.53
CA VAL A 88 -0.58 8.10 -14.59
C VAL A 88 0.67 8.94 -14.92
N SER A 89 0.71 10.16 -14.43
CA SER A 89 1.89 11.03 -14.52
C SER A 89 2.91 10.73 -13.41
N ASP A 90 4.16 11.15 -13.61
CA ASP A 90 5.26 10.93 -12.65
C ASP A 90 4.97 11.50 -11.24
N ASP A 91 4.11 12.52 -11.14
CA ASP A 91 3.70 13.18 -9.89
C ASP A 91 2.46 12.57 -9.23
N PHE A 92 1.88 11.51 -9.82
CA PHE A 92 0.62 10.91 -9.36
C PHE A 92 0.63 10.51 -7.88
N TRP A 93 1.75 9.94 -7.41
CA TRP A 93 1.91 9.48 -6.04
C TRP A 93 2.32 10.57 -5.05
N ASP A 94 2.67 11.77 -5.51
CA ASP A 94 3.24 12.82 -4.65
C ASP A 94 2.28 13.23 -3.54
N THR A 95 1.00 13.41 -3.86
CA THR A 95 -0.03 13.78 -2.89
C THR A 95 -0.28 12.67 -1.86
N THR A 96 -0.34 11.41 -2.32
CA THR A 96 -0.50 10.25 -1.41
C THR A 96 0.70 10.11 -0.48
N ARG A 97 1.91 10.24 -1.03
CA ARG A 97 3.16 10.23 -0.25
C ARG A 97 3.16 11.34 0.79
N ASP A 98 2.81 12.57 0.41
CA ASP A 98 2.87 13.72 1.31
C ASP A 98 1.85 13.60 2.46
N GLU A 99 0.69 13.02 2.20
CA GLU A 99 -0.32 12.70 3.22
C GLU A 99 0.21 11.66 4.22
N ILE A 100 0.71 10.51 3.75
CA ILE A 100 1.31 9.47 4.61
C ILE A 100 2.46 10.07 5.43
N ALA A 101 3.36 10.81 4.79
CA ALA A 101 4.53 11.41 5.41
C ALA A 101 4.16 12.41 6.52
N THR A 102 3.08 13.18 6.33
CA THR A 102 2.59 14.15 7.33
C THR A 102 2.16 13.44 8.61
N HIS A 103 1.43 12.33 8.49
CA HIS A 103 1.02 11.52 9.63
C HIS A 103 2.19 10.78 10.29
N PHE A 104 3.08 10.20 9.50
CA PHE A 104 4.24 9.45 10.01
C PHE A 104 5.20 10.35 10.79
N LYS A 105 5.38 11.60 10.37
CA LYS A 105 6.17 12.60 11.11
C LYS A 105 5.62 12.89 12.52
N GLN A 106 4.32 12.68 12.73
CA GLN A 106 3.65 12.86 14.02
C GLN A 106 3.57 11.56 14.84
N GLY A 107 4.08 10.43 14.29
CA GLY A 107 3.95 9.10 14.90
C GLY A 107 2.57 8.46 14.72
N HIS A 108 1.69 9.06 13.91
CA HIS A 108 0.34 8.57 13.64
C HIS A 108 0.35 7.57 12.47
N PHE A 109 1.00 6.41 12.66
CA PHE A 109 1.23 5.45 11.58
C PHE A 109 -0.06 4.86 11.01
N LYS A 110 -0.98 4.46 11.88
CA LYS A 110 -2.29 3.93 11.47
C LYS A 110 -3.06 4.96 10.62
N GLU A 111 -3.15 6.20 11.09
CA GLU A 111 -3.84 7.27 10.38
C GLU A 111 -3.18 7.56 9.04
N GLY A 112 -1.84 7.58 8.99
CA GLY A 112 -1.10 7.77 7.74
C GLY A 112 -1.38 6.67 6.72
N LEU A 113 -1.35 5.41 7.15
CA LEU A 113 -1.68 4.28 6.28
C LEU A 113 -3.14 4.34 5.79
N VAL A 114 -4.09 4.54 6.69
CA VAL A 114 -5.52 4.61 6.33
C VAL A 114 -5.77 5.76 5.35
N ALA A 115 -5.25 6.95 5.63
CA ALA A 115 -5.40 8.12 4.77
C ALA A 115 -4.79 7.87 3.39
N GLY A 116 -3.54 7.38 3.35
CA GLY A 116 -2.85 7.07 2.10
C GLY A 116 -3.55 6.00 1.25
N ILE A 117 -4.06 4.93 1.88
CA ILE A 117 -4.80 3.87 1.19
C ILE A 117 -6.10 4.39 0.59
N LEU A 118 -6.87 5.15 1.36
CA LEU A 118 -8.12 5.74 0.88
C LEU A 118 -7.87 6.75 -0.24
N HIS A 119 -6.82 7.56 -0.11
CA HIS A 119 -6.43 8.52 -1.13
C HIS A 119 -5.96 7.83 -2.41
N ALA A 120 -5.10 6.80 -2.30
CA ALA A 120 -4.68 5.97 -3.42
C ALA A 120 -5.89 5.35 -4.14
N GLY A 121 -6.82 4.72 -3.41
CA GLY A 121 -8.03 4.14 -4.01
C GLY A 121 -8.90 5.19 -4.73
N HIS A 122 -9.02 6.39 -4.18
CA HIS A 122 -9.74 7.48 -4.82
C HIS A 122 -9.07 7.97 -6.11
N GLN A 123 -7.74 8.07 -6.12
CA GLN A 123 -6.98 8.44 -7.32
C GLN A 123 -7.07 7.33 -8.39
N LEU A 124 -6.89 6.06 -7.99
CA LEU A 124 -6.93 4.91 -8.90
C LEU A 124 -8.30 4.74 -9.57
N LYS A 125 -9.40 5.05 -8.87
CA LYS A 125 -10.77 5.01 -9.42
C LYS A 125 -10.94 5.77 -10.74
N GLN A 126 -10.16 6.81 -10.98
CA GLN A 126 -10.24 7.60 -12.21
C GLN A 126 -9.75 6.83 -13.44
N PHE A 127 -8.80 5.92 -13.24
CA PHE A 127 -8.13 5.14 -14.29
C PHE A 127 -8.63 3.69 -14.33
N PHE A 128 -8.94 3.13 -13.16
CA PHE A 128 -9.35 1.75 -12.93
C PHE A 128 -10.67 1.72 -12.13
N PRO A 129 -11.78 2.23 -12.69
CA PRO A 129 -13.05 2.28 -11.96
C PRO A 129 -13.53 0.87 -11.60
N TRP A 130 -14.13 0.73 -10.41
CA TRP A 130 -14.71 -0.54 -9.97
C TRP A 130 -15.66 -1.13 -11.02
N GLN A 131 -15.51 -2.42 -11.29
CA GLN A 131 -16.33 -3.15 -12.25
C GLN A 131 -17.26 -4.13 -11.52
N LYS A 132 -18.43 -4.41 -12.10
CA LYS A 132 -19.43 -5.26 -11.43
C LYS A 132 -18.97 -6.71 -11.23
N ASP A 133 -18.05 -7.15 -12.09
CA ASP A 133 -17.45 -8.48 -12.07
C ASP A 133 -16.06 -8.48 -11.43
N ASP A 134 -15.69 -7.38 -10.76
CA ASP A 134 -14.41 -7.22 -10.09
C ASP A 134 -14.29 -8.23 -8.93
N THR A 135 -13.28 -9.09 -9.02
CA THR A 135 -12.96 -10.08 -7.99
C THR A 135 -11.68 -9.66 -7.31
N ASN A 136 -11.69 -9.65 -5.97
CA ASN A 136 -10.52 -9.36 -5.16
C ASN A 136 -9.35 -10.31 -5.52
N GLU A 137 -8.37 -9.80 -6.27
CA GLU A 137 -7.30 -10.58 -6.90
C GLU A 137 -6.13 -10.83 -5.93
N LEU A 138 -5.87 -9.90 -5.01
CA LEU A 138 -4.78 -9.97 -4.04
C LEU A 138 -5.29 -10.04 -2.60
N SER A 139 -4.41 -10.40 -1.66
CA SER A 139 -4.80 -10.47 -0.25
C SER A 139 -4.77 -9.10 0.42
N ASN A 140 -5.86 -8.77 1.10
CA ASN A 140 -6.01 -7.52 1.87
C ASN A 140 -5.35 -7.62 3.24
N GLU A 141 -4.73 -8.76 3.56
CA GLU A 141 -3.98 -8.94 4.80
C GLU A 141 -2.63 -8.21 4.74
N LEU A 142 -2.30 -7.56 5.86
CA LEU A 142 -0.99 -6.94 6.05
C LEU A 142 0.11 -8.00 5.99
N SER A 143 1.06 -7.79 5.10
CA SER A 143 2.28 -8.60 5.04
C SER A 143 3.31 -8.08 6.05
N LYS A 144 4.05 -8.96 6.71
CA LYS A 144 5.04 -8.60 7.74
C LYS A 144 6.36 -9.31 7.52
N GLY A 145 7.48 -8.60 7.71
CA GLY A 145 8.86 -9.09 7.54
C GLY A 145 9.72 -8.95 8.80
#